data_AF-A0AA38P2E3-F1
#
_entry.id   AF-A0AA38P2E3-F1
#
_cell.length_a   1.000
_cell.length_b   1.000
_cell.length_c   1.000
_cell.angle_alpha   90.00
_cell.angle_beta   90.00
_cell.angle_gamma   90.00
#
_symmetry.space_group_name_H-M   'P 1'
#
loop_
_entity.id
_entity.type
_entity.pdbx_description
1 polymer ?
#
loop_
_entity_poly.entity_id
_entity_poly.type
_entity_poly.pdbx_seq_one_letter_code
_entity_poly.pdbx_strand_id
1 'polypeptide(L)'
;IYLCFECKCSLSKDNLPRLALNNHMFRGDLPDGLQDVTWIEEMACALYRTTAHITRLYNSSSPADPLQLHGNACAHPLDVVTHANSLPWAPADLNQMISVIFVGPRKLSTSDLKKLHQFIVRAPVIRLLFNELRKHNRLYLDIPFNEDALAAYPEHGILPGFEDRIIYD
;
A
#
# COMPACT_ATOMS: atom_id res chain seq x y z
N ILE A 1 21.57 28.58 13.45
CA ILE A 1 20.66 27.44 13.69
C ILE A 1 19.50 27.95 14.52
N TYR A 2 18.27 27.86 14.01
CA TYR A 2 17.06 28.22 14.76
C TYR A 2 16.40 26.93 15.27
N LEU A 3 16.19 26.83 16.58
CA LEU A 3 15.56 25.68 17.25
C LEU A 3 14.25 26.13 17.90
N CYS A 4 13.21 25.30 17.84
CA CYS A 4 12.01 25.55 18.64
C CYS A 4 12.31 25.44 20.14
N PHE A 5 11.43 25.99 20.98
CA PHE A 5 11.60 25.97 22.43
C PHE A 5 11.74 24.55 22.99
N GLU A 6 10.93 23.59 22.52
CA GLU A 6 10.97 22.20 22.98
C GLU A 6 12.30 21.50 22.67
N CYS A 7 12.81 21.64 21.44
CA CYS A 7 14.10 21.08 21.06
C CYS A 7 15.24 21.74 21.83
N LYS A 8 15.20 23.07 22.01
CA LYS A 8 16.19 23.81 22.79
C LYS A 8 16.22 23.37 24.25
N CYS A 9 15.06 23.21 24.89
CA CYS A 9 14.94 22.74 26.27
C CYS A 9 15.42 21.30 26.47
N SER A 10 15.24 20.43 25.47
CA SER A 10 15.74 19.06 25.52
C SER A 10 17.26 19.03 25.41
N LEU A 11 17.81 19.74 24.41
CA LEU A 11 19.24 19.81 24.16
C LEU A 11 20.00 20.52 25.29
N SER A 12 19.41 21.53 25.94
CA SER A 12 20.03 22.18 27.10
C SER A 12 20.17 21.25 28.32
N LYS A 13 19.50 20.09 28.30
CA LYS A 13 19.56 19.05 29.33
C LYS A 13 20.34 17.82 28.86
N ASP A 14 21.13 17.95 27.78
CA ASP A 14 21.81 16.84 27.09
C ASP A 14 20.88 15.67 26.70
N ASN A 15 19.60 15.97 26.47
CA ASN A 15 18.62 14.99 26.00
C ASN A 15 18.30 15.22 24.52
N LEU A 16 18.13 14.12 23.78
CA LEU A 16 17.64 14.16 22.40
C LEU A 16 16.19 14.68 22.38
N PRO A 17 15.86 15.69 21.55
CA PRO A 17 14.48 16.11 21.35
C PRO A 17 13.59 14.94 20.97
N ARG A 18 12.36 14.86 21.50
CA ARG A 18 11.45 13.72 21.31
C ARG A 18 11.29 13.30 19.84
N LEU A 19 11.21 14.26 18.92
CA LEU A 19 11.00 14.03 17.49
C LEU A 19 12.29 14.15 16.66
N ALA A 20 13.46 14.06 17.29
CA ALA A 20 14.72 14.03 16.56
C ALA A 20 14.77 12.79 15.65
N LEU A 21 15.30 12.94 14.44
CA LEU A 21 15.49 11.81 13.51
C LEU A 21 16.27 10.66 14.17
N ASN A 22 17.26 10.98 14.99
CA ASN A 22 18.08 10.01 15.72
C ASN A 22 17.33 9.20 16.79
N ASN A 23 16.06 9.51 17.07
CA ASN A 23 15.19 8.67 17.93
C ASN A 23 14.44 7.61 17.11
N HIS A 24 15.07 7.07 16.06
CA HIS A 24 14.42 6.16 15.10
C HIS A 24 13.17 6.75 14.44
N MET A 25 13.11 8.08 14.32
CA MET A 25 12.02 8.81 13.65
C MET A 25 12.27 8.96 12.14
N PHE A 26 13.36 8.40 11.63
CA PHE A 26 13.56 8.20 10.19
C PHE A 26 12.89 6.88 9.76
N ARG A 27 12.32 6.86 8.55
CA ARG A 27 11.90 5.59 7.92
C ARG A 27 13.16 4.75 7.69
N GLY A 28 13.33 3.69 8.48
CA GLY A 28 14.33 2.66 8.22
C GLY A 28 13.90 1.72 7.11
N ASP A 29 14.73 0.71 6.86
CA ASP A 29 14.38 -0.37 5.95
C ASP A 29 13.34 -1.29 6.59
N LEU A 30 12.46 -1.84 5.76
CA LEU A 30 11.59 -2.93 6.19
C LEU A 30 12.44 -4.18 6.45
N PRO A 31 12.03 -5.05 7.40
CA PRO A 31 12.76 -6.28 7.68
C PRO A 31 12.82 -7.19 6.44
N ASP A 32 13.77 -8.12 6.47
CA ASP A 32 13.96 -9.09 5.38
C ASP A 32 12.63 -9.80 5.04
N GLY A 33 12.31 -9.87 3.76
CA GLY A 33 11.05 -10.44 3.26
C GLY A 33 9.87 -9.46 3.18
N LEU A 34 10.02 -8.21 3.65
CA LEU A 34 9.04 -7.13 3.45
C LEU A 34 9.58 -5.96 2.61
N GLN A 35 10.84 -6.01 2.17
CA GLN A 35 11.47 -4.93 1.38
C GLN A 35 10.81 -4.70 0.01
N ASP A 36 10.15 -5.73 -0.53
CA ASP A 36 9.45 -5.69 -1.82
C ASP A 36 7.93 -5.75 -1.64
N VAL A 37 7.41 -5.34 -0.47
CA VAL A 37 5.98 -5.26 -0.22
C VAL A 37 5.31 -4.31 -1.22
N THR A 38 4.19 -4.74 -1.80
CA THR A 38 3.43 -3.89 -2.72
C THR A 38 2.53 -2.94 -1.93
N TRP A 39 2.21 -1.79 -2.51
CA TRP A 39 1.31 -0.83 -1.86
C TRP A 39 -0.09 -1.42 -1.61
N ILE A 40 -0.53 -2.42 -2.40
CA ILE A 40 -1.79 -3.14 -2.14
C ILE A 40 -1.67 -4.03 -0.90
N GLU A 41 -0.53 -4.70 -0.72
CA GLU A 41 -0.26 -5.49 0.50
C GLU A 41 -0.21 -4.58 1.73
N GLU A 42 0.37 -3.38 1.60
CA GLU A 42 0.31 -2.35 2.65
C GLU A 42 -1.13 -1.90 2.93
N MET A 43 -1.92 -1.62 1.89
CA MET A 43 -3.34 -1.26 2.03
C MET A 43 -4.16 -2.36 2.70
N ALA A 44 -3.87 -3.64 2.42
CA ALA A 44 -4.52 -4.78 3.03
C ALA A 44 -4.34 -4.78 4.56
N CYS A 45 -3.22 -4.25 5.05
CA CYS A 45 -2.90 -4.15 6.47
C CYS A 45 -3.13 -2.75 7.07
N ALA A 46 -3.69 -1.79 6.34
CA ALA A 46 -3.85 -0.43 6.85
C ALA A 46 -4.99 -0.32 7.90
N LEU A 47 -4.69 0.23 9.09
CA LEU A 47 -5.70 0.50 10.12
C LEU A 47 -6.75 1.52 9.69
N TYR A 48 -6.29 2.56 8.99
CA TYR A 48 -7.11 3.68 8.55
C TYR A 48 -6.95 3.81 7.04
N ARG A 49 -8.08 3.89 6.35
CA ARG A 49 -8.12 4.14 4.92
C ARG A 49 -8.85 5.45 4.70
N THR A 50 -8.11 6.42 4.19
CA THR A 50 -8.56 7.81 4.04
C THR A 50 -8.46 8.29 2.59
N THR A 51 -8.01 7.45 1.66
CA THR A 51 -7.76 7.84 0.28
C THR A 51 -8.31 6.82 -0.72
N ALA A 52 -8.89 7.34 -1.80
CA ALA A 52 -9.13 6.61 -3.03
C ALA A 52 -7.95 6.82 -3.99
N HIS A 53 -7.58 5.76 -4.71
CA HIS A 53 -6.44 5.72 -5.62
C HIS A 53 -6.93 5.53 -7.05
N ILE A 54 -6.60 6.50 -7.89
CA ILE A 54 -6.90 6.47 -9.33
C ILE A 54 -5.58 6.30 -10.07
N THR A 55 -5.42 5.19 -10.77
CA THR A 55 -4.25 4.93 -11.60
C THR A 55 -4.62 5.05 -13.06
N ARG A 56 -4.00 5.97 -13.78
CA ARG A 56 -4.12 6.05 -15.24
C ARG A 56 -2.96 5.31 -15.88
N LEU A 57 -3.27 4.30 -16.69
CA LEU A 57 -2.31 3.48 -17.41
C LEU A 57 -2.44 3.72 -18.91
N TYR A 58 -1.31 3.74 -19.59
CA TYR A 58 -1.18 3.92 -21.03
C TYR A 58 -0.45 2.72 -21.61
N ASN A 59 -0.87 2.28 -22.79
CA ASN A 59 -0.15 1.28 -23.55
C ASN A 59 0.46 1.88 -24.81
N SER A 60 1.79 1.79 -24.93
CA SER A 60 2.51 2.20 -26.12
C SER A 60 2.36 1.15 -27.21
N SER A 61 1.84 1.52 -28.37
CA SER A 61 1.73 0.63 -29.53
C SER A 61 3.06 0.38 -30.23
N SER A 62 4.15 1.04 -29.83
CA SER A 62 5.47 0.88 -30.43
C SER A 62 6.24 -0.28 -29.78
N PRO A 63 6.61 -1.34 -30.55
CA PRO A 63 7.42 -2.44 -30.03
C PRO A 63 8.82 -2.03 -29.57
N ALA A 64 9.29 -0.85 -30.00
CA ALA A 64 10.59 -0.29 -29.63
C ALA A 64 10.55 0.47 -28.29
N ASP A 65 9.37 0.67 -27.70
CA ASP A 65 9.22 1.31 -26.41
C ASP A 65 9.44 0.27 -25.28
N PRO A 66 10.49 0.41 -24.45
CA PRO A 66 10.71 -0.48 -23.31
C PRO A 66 9.60 -0.35 -22.25
N LEU A 67 8.83 0.75 -22.25
CA LEU A 67 7.74 1.02 -21.31
C LEU A 67 6.37 0.80 -21.99
N GLN A 68 6.15 -0.45 -22.43
CA GLN A 68 4.88 -0.86 -23.06
C GLN A 68 3.66 -0.53 -22.19
N LEU A 69 3.81 -0.47 -20.86
CA LEU A 69 2.80 0.04 -19.93
C LEU A 69 3.43 1.09 -19.00
N HIS A 70 2.93 2.31 -19.05
CA HIS A 70 3.34 3.40 -18.16
C HIS A 70 2.13 4.18 -17.66
N GLY A 71 2.28 4.96 -16.61
CA GLY A 71 1.13 5.64 -16.02
C GLY A 71 1.44 6.51 -14.82
N ASN A 72 0.39 7.11 -14.27
CA ASN A 72 0.43 7.91 -13.06
C ASN A 72 -0.66 7.46 -12.09
N ALA A 73 -0.38 7.55 -10.79
CA ALA A 73 -1.35 7.31 -9.74
C ALA A 73 -1.61 8.60 -8.96
N CYS A 74 -2.88 8.91 -8.72
CA CYS A 74 -3.32 10.00 -7.87
C CYS A 74 -4.09 9.44 -6.68
N ALA A 75 -3.87 10.01 -5.49
CA ALA A 75 -4.61 9.68 -4.28
C ALA A 75 -5.51 10.87 -3.90
N HIS A 76 -6.79 10.62 -3.70
CA HIS A 76 -7.78 11.62 -3.30
C HIS A 76 -8.32 11.29 -1.92
N PRO A 77 -8.47 12.27 -1.00
CA PRO A 77 -9.05 12.01 0.30
C PRO A 77 -10.50 11.55 0.17
N LEU A 78 -10.91 10.61 1.02
CA LEU A 78 -12.27 10.17 1.22
C LEU A 78 -12.88 10.95 2.38
N ASP A 79 -14.12 11.41 2.22
CA ASP A 79 -14.89 12.06 3.29
C ASP A 79 -15.26 11.09 4.43
N VAL A 80 -15.02 9.79 4.23
CA VAL A 80 -15.26 8.74 5.22
C VAL A 80 -13.94 8.05 5.56
N VAL A 81 -13.56 8.07 6.84
CA VAL A 81 -12.45 7.28 7.36
C VAL A 81 -12.98 5.91 7.75
N THR A 82 -12.54 4.87 7.05
CA THR A 82 -12.88 3.50 7.45
C THR A 82 -11.81 2.96 8.39
N HIS A 83 -12.20 2.63 9.62
CA HIS A 83 -11.34 2.01 10.63
C HIS A 83 -11.44 0.47 10.57
N ALA A 84 -10.29 -0.21 10.65
CA ALA A 84 -10.24 -1.66 10.64
C ALA A 84 -10.65 -2.25 12.00
N ASN A 85 -11.69 -3.07 12.02
CA ASN A 85 -12.05 -3.87 13.20
C ASN A 85 -11.37 -5.26 13.19
N SER A 86 -10.83 -5.66 12.05
CA SER A 86 -10.02 -6.87 11.84
C SER A 86 -9.17 -6.68 10.60
N LEU A 87 -8.02 -7.35 10.51
CA LEU A 87 -7.12 -7.28 9.35
C LEU A 87 -6.64 -8.67 8.93
N PRO A 88 -6.30 -8.93 7.66
CA PRO A 88 -6.32 -7.97 6.56
C PRO A 88 -7.72 -7.61 6.10
N TRP A 89 -7.86 -6.49 5.39
CA TRP A 89 -9.06 -6.16 4.63
C TRP A 89 -9.33 -7.21 3.56
N ALA A 90 -10.60 -7.44 3.19
CA ALA A 90 -10.89 -8.35 2.09
C ALA A 90 -10.52 -7.69 0.74
N PRO A 91 -10.22 -8.48 -0.31
CA PRO A 91 -9.94 -7.92 -1.65
C PRO A 91 -11.07 -7.01 -2.16
N ALA A 92 -12.33 -7.37 -1.88
CA ALA A 92 -13.50 -6.57 -2.25
C ALA A 92 -13.51 -5.20 -1.57
N ASP A 93 -13.01 -5.08 -0.33
CA ASP A 93 -12.89 -3.80 0.36
C ASP A 93 -11.79 -2.94 -0.28
N LEU A 94 -10.68 -3.55 -0.69
CA LEU A 94 -9.59 -2.83 -1.37
C LEU A 94 -10.03 -2.28 -2.73
N ASN A 95 -10.75 -3.09 -3.50
CA ASN A 95 -11.27 -2.69 -4.81
C ASN A 95 -12.18 -1.45 -4.74
N GLN A 96 -12.87 -1.19 -3.62
CA GLN A 96 -13.70 0.01 -3.48
C GLN A 96 -12.90 1.32 -3.49
N MET A 97 -11.60 1.27 -3.19
CA MET A 97 -10.73 2.45 -3.19
C MET A 97 -9.84 2.53 -4.42
N ILE A 98 -9.90 1.55 -5.32
CA ILE A 98 -8.98 1.48 -6.46
C ILE A 98 -9.80 1.63 -7.73
N SER A 99 -9.38 2.56 -8.58
CA SER A 99 -9.90 2.70 -9.93
C SER A 99 -8.75 2.83 -10.91
N VAL A 100 -8.83 2.11 -12.02
CA VAL A 100 -7.78 2.12 -13.04
C VAL A 100 -8.40 2.59 -14.35
N ILE A 101 -7.86 3.65 -14.92
CA ILE A 101 -8.24 4.14 -16.24
C ILE A 101 -7.16 3.67 -17.21
N PHE A 102 -7.51 2.75 -18.11
CA PHE A 102 -6.60 2.26 -19.11
C PHE A 102 -6.88 2.93 -20.46
N VAL A 103 -5.87 3.60 -21.00
CA VAL A 103 -5.88 4.26 -22.30
C VAL A 103 -5.01 3.46 -23.27
N GLY A 104 -5.60 2.87 -24.30
CA GLY A 104 -4.83 2.11 -25.27
C GLY A 104 -5.64 1.45 -26.38
N PRO A 105 -4.98 0.94 -27.42
CA PRO A 105 -5.64 0.47 -28.64
C PRO A 105 -6.37 -0.86 -28.48
N ARG A 106 -6.15 -1.58 -27.36
CA ARG A 106 -6.78 -2.88 -27.06
C ARG A 106 -7.01 -3.06 -25.57
N LYS A 107 -7.94 -3.94 -25.20
CA LYS A 107 -8.07 -4.39 -23.82
C LYS A 107 -6.82 -5.12 -23.33
N LEU A 108 -6.55 -5.00 -22.03
CA LEU A 108 -5.47 -5.71 -21.35
C LEU A 108 -5.78 -7.21 -21.32
N SER A 109 -4.79 -8.04 -21.66
CA SER A 109 -4.92 -9.49 -21.51
C SER A 109 -4.49 -9.92 -20.10
N THR A 110 -4.81 -11.14 -19.71
CA THR A 110 -4.34 -11.72 -18.44
C THR A 110 -2.81 -11.70 -18.30
N SER A 111 -2.07 -11.81 -19.41
CA SER A 111 -0.61 -11.69 -19.38
C SER A 111 -0.12 -10.26 -19.12
N ASP A 112 -0.88 -9.25 -19.56
CA ASP A 112 -0.53 -7.86 -19.29
C ASP A 112 -0.81 -7.48 -17.84
N LEU A 113 -1.93 -7.97 -17.27
CA LEU A 113 -2.26 -7.77 -15.86
C LEU A 113 -1.17 -8.30 -14.93
N LYS A 114 -0.58 -9.45 -15.26
CA LYS A 114 0.56 -10.02 -14.51
C LYS A 114 1.81 -9.14 -14.52
N LYS A 115 1.95 -8.24 -15.49
CA LYS A 115 3.07 -7.27 -15.55
C LYS A 115 2.83 -6.05 -14.67
N LEU A 116 1.60 -5.84 -14.20
CA LEU A 116 1.27 -4.73 -13.31
C LEU A 116 1.67 -5.07 -11.86
N HIS A 117 2.98 -5.17 -11.62
CA HIS A 117 3.58 -5.62 -10.36
C HIS A 117 3.04 -4.87 -9.13
N GLN A 118 2.71 -3.58 -9.28
CA GLN A 118 2.14 -2.77 -8.21
C GLN A 118 0.77 -3.26 -7.70
N PHE A 119 0.01 -4.03 -8.49
CA PHE A 119 -1.29 -4.59 -8.09
C PHE A 119 -1.22 -6.08 -7.75
N ILE A 120 -0.02 -6.65 -7.73
CA ILE A 120 0.22 -8.02 -7.28
C ILE A 120 0.15 -8.06 -5.76
N VAL A 121 -0.44 -9.12 -5.25
CA VAL A 121 -0.61 -9.43 -3.84
C VAL A 121 -0.18 -10.86 -3.57
N ARG A 122 0.38 -11.07 -2.38
CA ARG A 122 0.82 -12.37 -1.89
C ARG A 122 0.29 -12.58 -0.48
N ALA A 123 -0.56 -13.58 -0.29
CA ALA A 123 -1.10 -13.92 1.03
C ALA A 123 0.00 -14.14 2.10
N PRO A 124 1.13 -14.81 1.80
CA PRO A 124 2.22 -14.96 2.78
C PRO A 124 2.85 -13.62 3.21
N VAL A 125 2.94 -12.64 2.31
CA VAL A 125 3.53 -11.33 2.61
C VAL A 125 2.57 -10.48 3.43
N ILE A 126 1.27 -10.50 3.12
CA ILE A 126 0.24 -9.85 3.93
C ILE A 126 0.27 -10.38 5.37
N ARG A 127 0.36 -11.70 5.54
CA ARG A 127 0.53 -12.33 6.85
C ARG A 127 1.74 -11.80 7.59
N LEU A 128 2.89 -11.83 6.94
CA LEU A 128 4.17 -11.43 7.51
C LEU A 128 4.12 -9.95 7.92
N LEU A 129 3.61 -9.09 7.04
CA LEU A 129 3.46 -7.66 7.29
C LEU A 129 2.59 -7.39 8.51
N PHE A 130 1.42 -8.02 8.61
CA PHE A 130 0.55 -7.85 9.77
C PHE A 130 1.25 -8.27 11.07
N ASN A 131 1.94 -9.41 11.07
CA ASN A 131 2.65 -9.89 12.26
C ASN A 131 3.77 -8.93 12.69
N GLU A 132 4.51 -8.38 11.73
CA GLU A 132 5.54 -7.37 11.99
C GLU A 132 4.95 -6.08 12.55
N LEU A 133 3.82 -5.61 11.99
CA LEU A 133 3.08 -4.46 12.50
C LEU A 133 2.57 -4.71 13.91
N ARG A 134 2.00 -5.89 14.20
CA ARG A 134 1.50 -6.24 15.53
C ARG A 134 2.60 -6.30 16.59
N LYS A 135 3.78 -6.79 16.21
CA LYS A 135 4.95 -6.91 17.09
C LYS A 135 5.54 -5.55 17.45
N HIS A 136 5.57 -4.61 16.51
CA HIS A 136 6.31 -3.35 16.67
C HIS A 136 5.43 -2.09 16.80
N ASN A 137 4.16 -2.15 16.44
CA ASN A 137 3.24 -1.02 16.48
C ASN A 137 2.07 -1.28 17.45
N ARG A 138 2.02 -0.48 18.52
CA ARG A 138 1.02 -0.58 19.57
C ARG A 138 -0.42 -0.44 19.08
N LEU A 139 -0.63 0.27 17.97
CA LEU A 139 -1.96 0.44 17.37
C LEU A 139 -2.53 -0.87 16.81
N TYR A 140 -1.69 -1.88 16.57
CA TYR A 140 -2.08 -3.17 16.00
C TYR A 140 -2.25 -4.28 17.06
N LEU A 141 -1.93 -4.02 18.34
CA LEU A 141 -1.90 -5.06 19.39
C LEU A 141 -3.23 -5.81 19.53
N ASP A 142 -4.31 -5.06 19.54
CA ASP A 142 -5.67 -5.53 19.80
C ASP A 142 -6.47 -5.78 18.52
N ILE A 143 -5.84 -5.63 17.34
CA ILE A 143 -6.52 -5.87 16.07
C ILE A 143 -6.55 -7.38 15.81
N PRO A 144 -7.75 -7.99 15.66
CA PRO A 144 -7.88 -9.39 15.32
C PRO A 144 -7.35 -9.69 13.91
N PHE A 145 -6.72 -10.85 13.75
CA PHE A 145 -6.38 -11.36 12.43
C PHE A 145 -7.60 -12.05 11.79
N ASN A 146 -7.90 -11.73 10.54
CA ASN A 146 -9.00 -12.27 9.76
C ASN A 146 -8.49 -13.32 8.76
N GLU A 147 -8.58 -14.59 9.14
CA GLU A 147 -8.17 -15.73 8.31
C GLU A 147 -9.02 -15.86 7.04
N ASP A 148 -10.33 -15.62 7.14
CA ASP A 148 -11.25 -15.75 6.01
C ASP A 148 -10.95 -14.70 4.94
N ALA A 149 -10.64 -13.47 5.35
CA ALA A 149 -10.22 -12.41 4.45
C ALA A 149 -8.87 -12.76 3.78
N LEU A 150 -7.92 -13.32 4.53
CA LEU A 150 -6.64 -13.75 3.95
C LEU A 150 -6.82 -14.88 2.93
N ALA A 151 -7.69 -15.85 3.21
CA ALA A 151 -7.97 -16.98 2.31
C ALA A 151 -8.55 -16.55 0.96
N ALA A 152 -9.13 -15.35 0.87
CA ALA A 152 -9.58 -14.77 -0.39
C ALA A 152 -8.43 -14.22 -1.25
N TYR A 153 -7.23 -14.04 -0.71
CA TYR A 153 -6.06 -13.61 -1.47
C TYR A 153 -5.35 -14.81 -2.12
N PRO A 154 -4.74 -14.63 -3.31
CA PRO A 154 -3.90 -15.64 -3.91
C PRO A 154 -2.57 -15.79 -3.16
N GLU A 155 -1.94 -16.96 -3.30
CA GLU A 155 -0.56 -17.19 -2.84
C GLU A 155 0.40 -16.17 -3.47
N HIS A 156 0.25 -15.94 -4.78
CA HIS A 156 0.92 -14.90 -5.54
C HIS A 156 0.10 -14.60 -6.80
N GLY A 157 -0.41 -13.38 -6.95
CA GLY A 157 -1.19 -13.02 -8.13
C GLY A 157 -1.75 -11.60 -8.10
N ILE A 158 -2.52 -11.25 -9.13
CA ILE A 158 -3.24 -9.98 -9.16
C ILE A 158 -4.29 -9.93 -8.05
N LEU A 159 -4.56 -8.74 -7.51
CA LEU A 159 -5.66 -8.53 -6.56
C LEU A 159 -6.98 -9.11 -7.13
N PRO A 160 -7.66 -10.04 -6.43
CA PRO A 160 -8.93 -10.59 -6.89
C PRO A 160 -9.98 -9.49 -7.11
N GLY A 161 -10.69 -9.52 -8.23
CA GLY A 161 -11.69 -8.50 -8.62
C GLY A 161 -11.10 -7.20 -9.20
N PHE A 162 -9.77 -7.11 -9.34
CA PHE A 162 -9.10 -5.94 -9.91
C PHE A 162 -9.50 -5.65 -11.36
N GLU A 163 -9.75 -6.70 -12.17
CA GLU A 163 -10.14 -6.54 -13.57
C GLU A 163 -11.42 -5.71 -13.73
N ASP A 164 -12.36 -5.84 -12.79
CA ASP A 164 -13.62 -5.09 -12.76
C ASP A 164 -13.42 -3.61 -12.40
N ARG A 165 -12.22 -3.23 -11.95
CA ARG A 165 -11.87 -1.84 -11.62
C ARG A 165 -11.22 -1.10 -12.79
N ILE A 166 -11.02 -1.77 -13.93
CA ILE A 166 -10.39 -1.20 -15.11
C ILE A 166 -11.46 -0.59 -16.02
N ILE A 167 -11.41 0.73 -16.18
CA ILE A 167 -12.21 1.50 -17.12
C ILE A 167 -11.37 1.69 -18.38
N TYR A 168 -11.89 1.27 -19.53
CA TYR A 168 -11.22 1.40 -20.82
C TYR A 168 -11.67 2.70 -21.50
N ASP A 169 -10.70 3.53 -21.90
CA ASP A 169 -10.85 4.80 -22.63
C ASP A 169 -10.11 4.73 -23.98
#